data_AF-A0A0L8HHX4-F1
#
_entry.id   AF-A0A0L8HHX4-F1
#
_cell.length_a   1.000
_cell.length_b   1.000
_cell.length_c   1.000
_cell.angle_alpha   90.00
_cell.angle_beta   90.00
_cell.angle_gamma   90.00
#
_symmetry.space_group_name_H-M   'P 1'
#
loop_
_entity.id
_entity.type
_entity.pdbx_description
1 polymer ?
#
loop_
_entity_poly.entity_id
_entity_poly.type
_entity_poly.pdbx_seq_one_letter_code
_entity_poly.pdbx_strand_id
1 'polypeptide(L)'
;MILKEGSEDAEVQLCCAVQFIGNAVVNNYDNQILVWSSFSPDFPLLLSSCDWNLGHYTCMVVHNCLATLISQPNADIRPIDVKDPLMQSLILAVMDMLKKEDSEWGIFVLEDFLLVEDFISVMYPQMDNEQKLLVLDVMANQLQRPCEENKDFQDYSPQICESNLLYLAKDFKEMSNILLSLGDSDTVDGKEMQPFVLLKELEVLCWATCQHIGYRALTQDDTGLLSCAIKLLQSISEVGQDATSIFAPVNKAKDMERVDTQHPSYGIKRDLIRLIGNMVYRNKANQDKVRELNGIPLILNQTNIDGRNPFITQWSILAIHNLCEDNETNKVAVASIRPEAQSVNKVT
;
A
#
# COMPACT_ATOMS: atom_id res chain seq x y z
N MET A 1 -20.38 20.10 38.82
CA MET A 1 -20.46 21.24 37.91
C MET A 1 -19.17 22.06 37.95
N ILE A 2 -18.77 22.62 39.09
CA ILE A 2 -17.58 23.49 39.19
C ILE A 2 -16.24 22.83 38.81
N LEU A 3 -16.07 21.51 39.02
CA LEU A 3 -14.86 20.77 38.60
C LEU A 3 -14.81 20.43 37.10
N LYS A 4 -15.95 20.49 36.38
CA LYS A 4 -15.98 20.28 34.93
C LYS A 4 -15.65 21.57 34.17
N GLU A 5 -16.17 22.71 34.63
CA GLU A 5 -15.92 24.03 34.02
C GLU A 5 -14.42 24.42 34.06
N GLY A 6 -13.70 24.13 35.15
CA GLY A 6 -12.26 24.38 35.22
C GLY A 6 -11.37 23.45 34.37
N SER A 7 -11.90 22.30 33.96
CA SER A 7 -11.21 21.36 33.06
C SER A 7 -11.38 21.77 31.60
N GLU A 8 -12.59 22.21 31.23
CA GLU A 8 -12.90 22.69 29.87
C GLU A 8 -12.12 23.98 29.54
N ASP A 9 -12.02 24.93 30.47
CA ASP A 9 -11.22 26.16 30.26
C ASP A 9 -9.71 25.87 30.09
N ALA A 10 -9.18 24.86 30.79
CA ALA A 10 -7.78 24.47 30.68
C ALA A 10 -7.46 23.78 29.35
N GLU A 11 -8.37 22.93 28.86
CA GLU A 11 -8.24 22.28 27.54
C GLU A 11 -8.27 23.32 26.42
N VAL A 12 -9.19 24.29 26.46
CA VAL A 12 -9.25 25.38 25.48
C VAL A 12 -7.97 26.20 25.48
N GLN A 13 -7.43 26.54 26.66
CA GLN A 13 -6.16 27.27 26.77
C GLN A 13 -4.99 26.48 26.17
N LEU A 14 -4.96 25.16 26.39
CA LEU A 14 -3.94 24.29 25.82
C LEU A 14 -4.04 24.22 24.30
N CYS A 15 -5.26 24.09 23.74
CA CYS A 15 -5.49 24.16 22.30
C CYS A 15 -4.98 25.46 21.70
N CYS A 16 -5.29 26.61 22.31
CA CYS A 16 -4.79 27.91 21.87
C CYS A 16 -3.25 27.99 21.93
N ALA A 17 -2.63 27.43 22.97
CA ALA A 17 -1.18 27.41 23.12
C ALA A 17 -0.50 26.56 22.03
N VAL A 18 -1.00 25.35 21.76
CA VAL A 18 -0.46 24.47 20.71
C VAL A 18 -0.69 25.08 19.33
N GLN A 19 -1.85 25.68 19.08
CA GLN A 19 -2.11 26.40 17.84
C GLN A 19 -1.14 27.58 17.65
N PHE A 20 -0.86 28.34 18.71
CA PHE A 20 0.13 29.42 18.67
C PHE A 20 1.54 28.90 18.34
N ILE A 21 1.97 27.79 18.97
CA ILE A 21 3.24 27.14 18.66
C ILE A 21 3.27 26.70 17.20
N GLY A 22 2.18 26.09 16.72
CA GLY A 22 2.02 25.67 15.32
C GLY A 22 2.25 26.82 14.36
N ASN A 23 1.60 27.96 14.58
CA ASN A 23 1.82 29.16 13.76
C ASN A 23 3.25 29.70 13.88
N ALA A 24 3.89 29.59 15.05
CA ALA A 24 5.25 30.05 15.27
C ALA A 24 6.31 29.18 14.58
N VAL A 25 6.03 27.91 14.32
CA VAL A 25 6.95 27.00 13.62
C VAL A 25 6.81 27.05 12.10
N VAL A 26 5.70 27.56 11.53
CA VAL A 26 5.53 27.65 10.08
C VAL A 26 6.65 28.47 9.44
N ASN A 27 7.37 27.86 8.50
CA ASN A 27 8.49 28.48 7.77
C ASN A 27 9.58 29.10 8.68
N ASN A 28 9.75 28.59 9.90
CA ASN A 28 10.77 29.06 10.84
C ASN A 28 11.60 27.90 11.38
N TYR A 29 12.75 27.66 10.75
CA TYR A 29 13.64 26.53 11.04
C TYR A 29 14.15 26.52 12.48
N ASP A 30 14.56 27.67 13.01
CA ASP A 30 15.07 27.77 14.38
C ASP A 30 13.99 27.39 15.40
N ASN A 31 12.76 27.86 15.19
CA ASN A 31 11.63 27.52 16.03
C ASN A 31 11.26 26.03 15.91
N GLN A 32 11.27 25.45 14.71
CA GLN A 32 10.97 24.04 14.51
C GLN A 32 11.96 23.14 15.29
N ILE A 33 13.26 23.44 15.21
CA ILE A 33 14.30 22.70 15.94
C ILE A 33 14.12 22.86 17.46
N LEU A 34 13.91 24.10 17.92
CA LEU A 34 13.72 24.40 19.33
C LEU A 34 12.48 23.69 19.89
N VAL A 35 11.36 23.76 19.18
CA VAL A 35 10.10 23.14 19.59
C VAL A 35 10.24 21.62 19.62
N TRP A 36 10.84 21.01 18.59
CA TRP A 36 11.07 19.56 18.57
C TRP A 36 11.94 19.09 19.74
N SER A 37 13.05 19.78 19.99
CA SER A 37 13.97 19.43 21.08
C SER A 37 13.35 19.61 22.47
N SER A 38 12.39 20.52 22.62
CA SER A 38 11.77 20.85 23.91
C SER A 38 10.51 20.03 24.19
N PHE A 39 9.69 19.76 23.18
CA PHE A 39 8.32 19.24 23.34
C PHE A 39 8.09 17.86 22.71
N SER A 40 9.08 17.25 22.03
CA SER A 40 8.91 15.89 21.48
C SER A 40 8.43 14.84 22.49
N PRO A 41 8.83 14.86 23.78
CA PRO A 41 8.32 13.92 24.78
C PRO A 41 6.82 14.10 25.10
N ASP A 42 6.29 15.31 24.90
CA ASP A 42 4.92 15.68 25.29
C ASP A 42 3.90 15.39 24.17
N PHE A 43 4.31 15.34 22.90
CA PHE A 43 3.40 15.13 21.77
C PHE A 43 2.54 13.86 21.87
N PRO A 44 3.06 12.68 22.24
CA PRO A 44 2.22 11.48 22.39
C PRO A 44 1.12 11.68 23.45
N LEU A 45 1.42 12.42 24.53
CA LEU A 45 0.45 12.71 25.59
C LEU A 45 -0.64 13.68 25.10
N LEU A 46 -0.26 14.71 24.34
CA LEU A 46 -1.20 15.68 23.76
C LEU A 46 -2.15 15.01 22.75
N LEU A 47 -1.63 14.10 21.93
CA LEU A 47 -2.42 13.32 20.96
C LEU A 47 -3.34 12.30 21.62
N SER A 48 -2.95 11.77 22.79
CA SER A 48 -3.77 10.83 23.55
C SER A 48 -4.90 11.51 24.35
N SER A 49 -4.99 12.83 24.31
CA SER A 49 -6.05 13.58 24.99
C SER A 49 -7.43 13.35 24.35
N CYS A 50 -8.49 13.72 25.08
CA CYS A 50 -9.87 13.55 24.59
C CYS A 50 -10.29 14.62 23.56
N ASP A 51 -9.57 15.73 23.44
CA ASP A 51 -9.94 16.84 22.56
C ASP A 51 -9.33 16.67 21.17
N TRP A 52 -10.19 16.59 20.16
CA TRP A 52 -9.77 16.43 18.77
C TRP A 52 -8.97 17.63 18.24
N ASN A 53 -9.32 18.86 18.62
CA ASN A 53 -8.61 20.05 18.14
C ASN A 53 -7.18 20.06 18.65
N LEU A 54 -6.96 19.64 19.90
CA LEU A 54 -5.63 19.51 20.48
C LEU A 54 -4.78 18.51 19.69
N GLY A 55 -5.33 17.34 19.37
CA GLY A 55 -4.66 16.36 18.53
C GLY A 55 -4.32 16.90 17.14
N HIS A 56 -5.30 17.54 16.48
CA HIS A 56 -5.14 18.16 15.16
C HIS A 56 -4.04 19.23 15.14
N TYR A 57 -4.04 20.16 16.10
CA TYR A 57 -2.99 21.18 16.21
C TYR A 57 -1.64 20.60 16.61
N THR A 58 -1.62 19.53 17.40
CA THR A 58 -0.37 18.82 17.73
C THR A 58 0.24 18.22 16.46
N CYS A 59 -0.56 17.55 15.62
CA CYS A 59 -0.09 17.05 14.33
C CYS A 59 0.45 18.17 13.42
N MET A 60 -0.19 19.36 13.41
CA MET A 60 0.34 20.51 12.67
C MET A 60 1.75 20.89 13.14
N VAL A 61 1.98 20.96 14.46
CA VAL A 61 3.31 21.25 15.03
C VAL A 61 4.31 20.16 14.64
N VAL A 62 3.93 18.89 14.82
CA VAL A 62 4.76 17.72 14.53
C VAL A 62 5.18 17.68 13.07
N HIS A 63 4.24 17.85 12.13
CA HIS A 63 4.52 17.89 10.70
C HIS A 63 5.54 18.98 10.33
N ASN A 64 5.31 20.23 10.80
CA ASN A 64 6.22 21.34 10.51
C ASN A 64 7.63 21.09 11.07
N CYS A 65 7.75 20.40 12.20
CA CYS A 65 9.06 20.03 12.76
C CYS A 65 9.71 18.88 11.99
N LEU A 66 8.96 17.80 11.71
CA LEU A 66 9.45 16.62 10.99
C LEU A 66 9.92 16.96 9.59
N ALA A 67 9.17 17.78 8.84
CA ALA A 67 9.52 18.19 7.48
C ALA A 67 10.93 18.80 7.39
N THR A 68 11.32 19.58 8.40
CA THR A 68 12.67 20.19 8.49
C THR A 68 13.73 19.17 8.88
N LEU A 69 13.43 18.28 9.82
CA LEU A 69 14.34 17.21 10.22
C LEU A 69 14.66 16.25 9.07
N ILE A 70 13.67 16.01 8.19
CA ILE A 70 13.83 15.16 7.00
C ILE A 70 14.59 15.92 5.89
N SER A 71 14.20 17.18 5.61
CA SER A 71 14.74 17.94 4.46
C SER A 71 16.15 18.49 4.69
N GLN A 72 16.52 18.77 5.95
CA GLN A 72 17.82 19.34 6.30
C GLN A 72 18.43 18.54 7.46
N PRO A 73 19.07 17.38 7.19
CA PRO A 73 19.84 16.68 8.19
C PRO A 73 21.07 17.52 8.56
N ASN A 74 20.90 18.43 9.52
CA ASN A 74 21.99 19.21 10.09
C ASN A 74 22.82 18.29 11.00
N ALA A 75 24.15 18.40 10.96
CA ALA A 75 25.04 17.52 11.73
C ALA A 75 24.82 17.59 13.26
N ASP A 76 24.21 18.69 13.73
CA ASP A 76 23.92 18.95 15.14
C ASP A 76 22.55 18.40 15.60
N ILE A 77 21.72 17.90 14.68
CA ILE A 77 20.38 17.39 15.01
C ILE A 77 20.37 15.86 14.87
N ARG A 78 19.92 15.17 15.91
CA ARG A 78 19.80 13.71 15.89
C ARG A 78 18.81 13.31 14.78
N PRO A 79 19.20 12.40 13.86
CA PRO A 79 18.28 11.92 12.83
C PRO A 79 17.06 11.25 13.47
N ILE A 80 15.94 11.27 12.76
CA ILE A 80 14.72 10.57 13.19
C ILE A 80 15.05 9.08 13.28
N ASP A 81 14.93 8.53 14.49
CA ASP A 81 15.14 7.12 14.77
C ASP A 81 13.79 6.49 15.11
N VAL A 82 13.19 5.79 14.15
CA VAL A 82 11.92 5.08 14.32
C VAL A 82 12.01 3.94 15.34
N LYS A 83 13.23 3.52 15.74
CA LYS A 83 13.44 2.53 16.80
C LYS A 83 13.37 3.14 18.20
N ASP A 84 13.40 4.47 18.32
CA ASP A 84 13.24 5.17 19.59
C ASP A 84 11.81 4.95 20.12
N PRO A 85 11.63 4.43 21.35
CA PRO A 85 10.30 4.19 21.93
C PRO A 85 9.43 5.44 21.98
N LEU A 86 10.02 6.63 22.10
CA LEU A 86 9.26 7.89 22.06
C LEU A 86 8.70 8.15 20.66
N MET A 87 9.46 7.82 19.61
CA MET A 87 8.99 7.96 18.24
C MET A 87 7.86 6.98 17.94
N GLN A 88 8.00 5.74 18.40
CA GLN A 88 6.96 4.71 18.24
C GLN A 88 5.67 5.11 18.94
N SER A 89 5.75 5.66 20.16
CA SER A 89 4.57 6.14 20.88
C SER A 89 3.91 7.33 20.20
N LEU A 90 4.69 8.24 19.61
CA LEU A 90 4.18 9.33 18.79
C LEU A 90 3.40 8.81 17.58
N ILE A 91 3.99 7.89 16.81
CA ILE A 91 3.37 7.31 15.62
C ILE A 91 2.05 6.60 15.97
N LEU A 92 2.05 5.75 17.00
CA LEU A 92 0.85 5.04 17.45
C LEU A 92 -0.23 6.02 17.92
N ALA A 93 0.14 7.08 18.65
CA ALA A 93 -0.81 8.10 19.08
C ALA A 93 -1.45 8.86 17.90
N VAL A 94 -0.67 9.18 16.86
CA VAL A 94 -1.20 9.78 15.61
C VAL A 94 -2.18 8.82 14.93
N MET A 95 -1.83 7.53 14.82
CA MET A 95 -2.70 6.52 14.20
C MET A 95 -4.00 6.32 14.99
N ASP A 96 -3.92 6.26 16.32
CA ASP A 96 -5.10 6.12 17.18
C ASP A 96 -6.00 7.35 17.17
N MET A 97 -5.43 8.54 16.96
CA MET A 97 -6.20 9.76 16.72
C MET A 97 -6.93 9.68 15.36
N LEU A 98 -6.23 9.30 14.29
CA LEU A 98 -6.77 9.19 12.93
C LEU A 98 -7.87 8.13 12.80
N LYS A 99 -7.87 7.09 13.64
CA LYS A 99 -8.98 6.13 13.72
C LYS A 99 -10.29 6.73 14.20
N LYS A 100 -10.22 7.75 15.05
CA LYS A 100 -11.40 8.35 15.68
C LYS A 100 -12.03 9.40 14.79
N GLU A 101 -11.21 10.27 14.23
CA GLU A 101 -11.64 11.39 13.39
C GLU A 101 -10.58 11.72 12.33
N ASP A 102 -11.05 12.12 11.16
CA ASP A 102 -10.18 12.52 10.04
C ASP A 102 -9.39 13.79 10.39
N SER A 103 -8.11 13.79 10.05
CA SER A 103 -7.22 14.94 10.28
C SER A 103 -6.17 15.03 9.19
N GLU A 104 -6.24 16.09 8.36
CA GLU A 104 -5.27 16.34 7.29
C GLU A 104 -3.84 16.42 7.84
N TRP A 105 -3.63 17.10 8.98
CA TRP A 105 -2.32 17.16 9.61
C TRP A 105 -1.85 15.79 10.11
N GLY A 106 -2.75 14.95 10.62
CA GLY A 106 -2.37 13.58 11.01
C GLY A 106 -1.90 12.76 9.81
N ILE A 107 -2.58 12.91 8.66
CA ILE A 107 -2.15 12.29 7.41
C ILE A 107 -0.78 12.82 6.98
N PHE A 108 -0.54 14.14 7.03
CA PHE A 108 0.78 14.71 6.70
C PHE A 108 1.90 14.18 7.59
N VAL A 109 1.65 13.97 8.88
CA VAL A 109 2.63 13.33 9.77
C VAL A 109 2.94 11.90 9.33
N LEU A 110 1.94 11.10 8.93
CA LEU A 110 2.18 9.77 8.38
C LEU A 110 2.96 9.82 7.05
N GLU A 111 2.63 10.78 6.18
CA GLU A 111 3.36 11.03 4.93
C GLU A 111 4.85 11.36 5.20
N ASP A 112 5.15 12.19 6.20
CA ASP A 112 6.53 12.48 6.62
C ASP A 112 7.26 11.21 7.07
N PHE A 113 6.60 10.37 7.88
CA PHE A 113 7.21 9.11 8.35
C PHE A 113 7.44 8.09 7.23
N LEU A 114 6.65 8.11 6.15
CA LEU A 114 6.87 7.24 4.99
C LEU A 114 8.16 7.57 4.24
N LEU A 115 8.71 8.78 4.40
CA LEU A 115 10.02 9.18 3.87
C LEU A 115 11.20 8.66 4.73
N VAL A 116 10.93 8.22 5.96
CA VAL A 116 11.97 7.71 6.87
C VAL A 116 12.27 6.24 6.56
N GLU A 117 13.57 5.90 6.51
CA GLU A 117 14.04 4.53 6.31
C GLU A 117 13.51 3.59 7.40
N ASP A 118 13.19 2.36 6.99
CA ASP A 118 12.69 1.27 7.85
C ASP A 118 11.43 1.57 8.69
N PHE A 119 10.74 2.68 8.47
CA PHE A 119 9.51 3.03 9.20
C PHE A 119 8.49 1.88 9.22
N ILE A 120 8.14 1.35 8.05
CA ILE A 120 7.19 0.22 7.96
C ILE A 120 7.81 -1.01 8.62
N SER A 121 9.09 -1.30 8.40
CA SER A 121 9.73 -2.48 9.01
C SER A 121 9.68 -2.48 10.55
N VAL A 122 9.72 -1.31 11.18
CA VAL A 122 9.71 -1.18 12.64
C VAL A 122 8.29 -1.10 13.20
N MET A 123 7.40 -0.37 12.52
CA MET A 123 6.07 -0.09 13.04
C MET A 123 5.04 -1.15 12.65
N TYR A 124 5.14 -1.76 11.48
CA TYR A 124 4.12 -2.70 10.98
C TYR A 124 3.85 -3.90 11.91
N PRO A 125 4.85 -4.50 12.59
CA PRO A 125 4.59 -5.55 13.58
C PRO A 125 3.86 -5.08 14.86
N GLN A 126 3.89 -3.77 15.13
CA GLN A 126 3.26 -3.16 16.31
C GLN A 126 1.83 -2.67 16.02
N MET A 127 1.48 -2.54 14.74
CA MET A 127 0.18 -2.06 14.29
C MET A 127 -0.88 -3.17 14.34
N ASP A 128 -2.09 -2.80 14.75
CA ASP A 128 -3.27 -3.63 14.47
C ASP A 128 -3.72 -3.50 13.01
N ASN A 129 -4.68 -4.33 12.59
CA ASN A 129 -5.09 -4.38 11.19
C ASN A 129 -5.77 -3.09 10.69
N GLU A 130 -6.42 -2.31 11.56
CA GLU A 130 -7.00 -1.02 11.18
C GLU A 130 -5.91 0.03 10.97
N GLN A 131 -4.87 0.05 11.83
CA GLN A 131 -3.70 0.91 11.66
C GLN A 131 -2.92 0.55 10.39
N LYS A 132 -2.78 -0.75 10.09
CA LYS A 132 -2.17 -1.22 8.84
C LYS A 132 -2.95 -0.74 7.62
N LEU A 133 -4.27 -0.89 7.62
CA LEU A 133 -5.10 -0.40 6.51
C LEU A 133 -4.96 1.12 6.34
N LEU A 134 -5.00 1.88 7.44
CA LEU A 134 -4.82 3.34 7.42
C LEU A 134 -3.49 3.73 6.76
N VAL A 135 -2.36 3.15 7.19
CA VAL A 135 -1.05 3.52 6.61
C VAL A 135 -0.96 3.10 5.14
N LEU A 136 -1.50 1.93 4.78
CA LEU A 136 -1.52 1.46 3.39
C LEU A 136 -2.43 2.32 2.50
N ASP A 137 -3.54 2.86 3.02
CA ASP A 137 -4.38 3.84 2.33
C ASP A 137 -3.60 5.13 2.07
N VAL A 138 -2.86 5.65 3.05
CA VAL A 138 -1.98 6.81 2.86
C VAL A 138 -0.91 6.53 1.80
N MET A 139 -0.27 5.36 1.84
CA MET A 139 0.73 4.94 0.86
C MET A 139 0.14 4.85 -0.56
N ALA A 140 -1.02 4.22 -0.72
CA ALA A 140 -1.68 4.10 -2.02
C ALA A 140 -2.05 5.47 -2.60
N ASN A 141 -2.58 6.37 -1.77
CA ASN A 141 -2.91 7.74 -2.17
C ASN A 141 -1.67 8.53 -2.59
N GLN A 142 -0.54 8.39 -1.88
CA GLN A 142 0.74 9.00 -2.25
C GLN A 142 1.24 8.52 -3.62
N LEU A 143 1.20 7.21 -3.84
CA LEU A 143 1.70 6.60 -5.08
C LEU A 143 0.78 6.82 -6.30
N GLN A 144 -0.50 7.12 -6.09
CA GLN A 144 -1.43 7.51 -7.15
C GLN A 144 -1.20 8.93 -7.66
N ARG A 145 -0.60 9.81 -6.85
CA ARG A 145 -0.33 11.20 -7.28
C ARG A 145 0.60 11.16 -8.50
N PRO A 146 0.26 11.86 -9.61
CA PRO A 146 1.10 11.86 -10.80
C PRO A 146 2.50 12.32 -10.44
N CYS A 147 3.50 11.47 -10.68
CA CYS A 147 4.88 11.94 -10.66
C CYS A 147 5.08 12.81 -11.90
N GLU A 148 5.68 13.99 -11.76
CA GLU A 148 5.92 14.90 -12.88
C GLU A 148 6.75 14.16 -13.96
N GLU A 149 6.09 13.75 -15.05
CA GLU A 149 6.58 12.81 -16.07
C GLU A 149 7.89 13.25 -16.78
N ASN A 150 8.36 14.46 -16.52
CA ASN A 150 9.49 15.10 -17.19
C ASN A 150 10.75 15.24 -16.32
N LYS A 151 10.81 14.60 -15.14
CA LYS A 151 12.02 14.63 -14.32
C LYS A 151 12.98 13.53 -14.74
N ASP A 152 14.20 13.92 -15.11
CA ASP A 152 15.32 13.00 -15.25
C ASP A 152 15.52 12.22 -13.93
N PHE A 153 16.17 11.06 -13.97
CA PHE A 153 16.45 10.22 -12.78
C PHE A 153 17.09 11.02 -11.62
N GLN A 154 17.80 12.11 -11.91
CA GLN A 154 18.47 12.96 -10.93
C GLN A 154 17.52 13.88 -10.14
N ASP A 155 16.33 14.17 -10.65
CA ASP A 155 15.35 15.07 -10.03
C ASP A 155 14.16 14.32 -9.40
N TYR A 156 14.19 12.99 -9.40
CA TYR A 156 13.14 12.16 -8.83
C TYR A 156 13.19 12.18 -7.29
N SER A 157 12.22 12.83 -6.66
CA SER A 157 11.97 12.73 -5.21
C SER A 157 10.97 11.61 -4.94
N PRO A 158 11.37 10.51 -4.28
CA PRO A 158 10.44 9.45 -3.93
C PRO A 158 9.40 9.95 -2.92
N GLN A 159 8.13 9.63 -3.13
CA GLN A 159 7.07 9.94 -2.15
C GLN A 159 7.13 9.01 -0.92
N ILE A 160 7.74 7.83 -1.07
CA ILE A 160 7.87 6.82 -0.02
C ILE A 160 9.29 6.27 -0.08
N CYS A 161 9.95 6.08 1.06
CA CYS A 161 11.26 5.45 1.09
C CYS A 161 11.19 4.00 0.56
N GLU A 162 12.09 3.62 -0.34
CA GLU A 162 12.04 2.30 -1.00
C GLU A 162 12.18 1.14 -0.01
N SER A 163 12.90 1.31 1.10
CA SER A 163 13.00 0.30 2.18
C SER A 163 11.63 -0.10 2.73
N ASN A 164 10.69 0.85 2.82
CA ASN A 164 9.34 0.63 3.32
C ASN A 164 8.54 -0.26 2.36
N LEU A 165 8.68 -0.03 1.05
CA LEU A 165 8.04 -0.84 0.01
C LEU A 165 8.65 -2.25 -0.08
N LEU A 166 9.97 -2.38 0.10
CA LEU A 166 10.65 -3.67 0.14
C LEU A 166 10.20 -4.51 1.35
N TYR A 167 9.95 -3.88 2.50
CA TYR A 167 9.35 -4.56 3.63
C TYR A 167 7.93 -5.05 3.30
N LEU A 168 7.06 -4.21 2.70
CA LEU A 168 5.73 -4.65 2.30
C LEU A 168 5.77 -5.81 1.30
N ALA A 169 6.69 -5.78 0.34
CA ALA A 169 6.90 -6.88 -0.59
C ALA A 169 7.29 -8.17 0.16
N LYS A 170 8.15 -8.06 1.18
CA LYS A 170 8.52 -9.19 2.05
C LYS A 170 7.31 -9.73 2.81
N ASP A 171 6.55 -8.87 3.50
CA ASP A 171 5.37 -9.26 4.29
C ASP A 171 4.34 -9.97 3.39
N PHE A 172 4.02 -9.36 2.24
CA PHE A 172 3.13 -9.96 1.25
C PHE A 172 3.59 -11.35 0.81
N LYS A 173 4.89 -11.53 0.49
CA LYS A 173 5.45 -12.84 0.09
C LYS A 173 5.30 -13.91 1.19
N GLU A 174 5.41 -13.52 2.45
CA GLU A 174 5.32 -14.43 3.60
C GLU A 174 3.86 -14.80 3.91
N MET A 175 2.93 -13.86 3.71
CA MET A 175 1.56 -13.97 4.19
C MET A 175 0.51 -14.21 3.09
N SER A 176 0.85 -14.05 1.81
CA SER A 176 -0.13 -14.08 0.70
C SER A 176 -0.90 -15.40 0.56
N ASN A 177 -0.38 -16.52 1.08
CA ASN A 177 -1.07 -17.81 1.06
C ASN A 177 -2.40 -17.80 1.84
N ILE A 178 -2.57 -16.88 2.81
CA ILE A 178 -3.83 -16.66 3.52
C ILE A 178 -4.96 -16.31 2.54
N LEU A 179 -4.64 -15.66 1.41
CA LEU A 179 -5.67 -15.34 0.41
C LEU A 179 -6.30 -16.61 -0.19
N LEU A 180 -5.62 -17.76 -0.19
CA LEU A 180 -6.19 -19.01 -0.71
C LEU A 180 -7.31 -19.58 0.18
N SER A 181 -7.27 -19.33 1.50
CA SER A 181 -8.28 -19.82 2.45
C SER A 181 -9.61 -19.05 2.38
N LEU A 182 -9.69 -17.97 1.59
CA LEU A 182 -10.97 -17.32 1.27
C LEU A 182 -11.93 -18.26 0.52
N GLY A 183 -11.41 -19.32 -0.12
CA GLY A 183 -12.21 -20.34 -0.77
C GLY A 183 -12.92 -21.31 0.18
N ASP A 184 -12.51 -21.35 1.45
CA ASP A 184 -13.10 -22.22 2.46
C ASP A 184 -14.35 -21.54 3.04
N SER A 185 -15.52 -22.18 2.92
CA SER A 185 -16.82 -21.62 3.30
C SER A 185 -17.00 -21.32 4.79
N ASP A 186 -16.06 -21.76 5.63
CA ASP A 186 -16.17 -21.73 7.09
C ASP A 186 -15.32 -20.62 7.75
N THR A 187 -14.50 -19.89 6.99
CA THR A 187 -13.44 -19.02 7.55
C THR A 187 -13.80 -17.53 7.55
N VAL A 188 -14.70 -17.07 6.69
CA VAL A 188 -15.02 -15.64 6.60
C VAL A 188 -16.23 -15.29 7.47
N ASP A 189 -16.10 -15.49 8.78
CA ASP A 189 -16.77 -14.55 9.69
C ASP A 189 -16.20 -13.18 9.32
N GLY A 190 -17.05 -12.20 8.98
CA GLY A 190 -16.66 -10.86 8.51
C GLY A 190 -15.85 -10.00 9.51
N LYS A 191 -15.15 -10.64 10.44
CA LYS A 191 -14.22 -10.10 11.44
C LYS A 191 -12.76 -10.28 11.06
N GLU A 192 -12.42 -11.15 10.10
CA GLU A 192 -11.02 -11.35 9.71
C GLU A 192 -10.55 -10.23 8.78
N MET A 193 -9.79 -9.28 9.33
CA MET A 193 -9.26 -8.12 8.61
C MET A 193 -7.97 -8.41 7.83
N GLN A 194 -7.32 -9.54 8.09
CA GLN A 194 -6.01 -9.87 7.51
C GLN A 194 -6.03 -9.98 5.97
N PRO A 195 -7.04 -10.60 5.32
CA PRO A 195 -7.14 -10.59 3.85
C PRO A 195 -7.21 -9.17 3.29
N PHE A 196 -7.95 -8.26 3.93
CA PHE A 196 -8.05 -6.86 3.49
C PHE A 196 -6.71 -6.15 3.55
N VAL A 197 -5.92 -6.37 4.61
CA VAL A 197 -4.56 -5.84 4.73
C VAL A 197 -3.70 -6.32 3.54
N LEU A 198 -3.68 -7.62 3.25
CA LEU A 198 -2.88 -8.19 2.14
C LEU A 198 -3.30 -7.67 0.76
N LEU A 199 -4.61 -7.44 0.55
CA LEU A 199 -5.09 -6.85 -0.71
C LEU A 199 -4.65 -5.40 -0.84
N LYS A 200 -4.67 -4.67 0.27
CA LYS A 200 -4.20 -3.28 0.28
C LYS A 200 -2.69 -3.20 0.10
N GLU A 201 -1.92 -4.12 0.65
CA GLU A 201 -0.49 -4.29 0.33
C GLU A 201 -0.27 -4.54 -1.16
N LEU A 202 -1.01 -5.49 -1.75
CA LEU A 202 -0.94 -5.78 -3.18
C LEU A 202 -1.29 -4.53 -4.01
N GLU A 203 -2.26 -3.74 -3.58
CA GLU A 203 -2.62 -2.48 -4.23
C GLU A 203 -1.46 -1.47 -4.18
N VAL A 204 -0.87 -1.25 -3.00
CA VAL A 204 0.31 -0.38 -2.80
C VAL A 204 1.47 -0.83 -3.67
N LEU A 205 1.76 -2.14 -3.71
CA LEU A 205 2.81 -2.72 -4.53
C LEU A 205 2.53 -2.54 -6.03
N CYS A 206 1.27 -2.61 -6.47
CA CYS A 206 0.92 -2.30 -7.85
C CYS A 206 1.20 -0.83 -8.18
N TRP A 207 0.81 0.11 -7.32
CA TRP A 207 1.07 1.54 -7.54
C TRP A 207 2.56 1.87 -7.54
N ALA A 208 3.31 1.29 -6.59
CA ALA A 208 4.76 1.46 -6.52
C ALA A 208 5.45 0.88 -7.75
N THR A 209 5.07 -0.32 -8.19
CA THR A 209 5.71 -0.95 -9.34
C THR A 209 5.42 -0.25 -10.66
N CYS A 210 4.36 0.57 -10.78
CA CYS A 210 4.17 1.44 -11.94
C CYS A 210 5.28 2.51 -12.07
N GLN A 211 5.93 2.89 -10.96
CA GLN A 211 6.94 3.95 -10.91
C GLN A 211 8.36 3.37 -11.04
N HIS A 212 8.65 2.71 -12.16
CA HIS A 212 9.91 1.97 -12.41
C HIS A 212 11.20 2.76 -12.22
N ILE A 213 11.15 4.08 -12.38
CA ILE A 213 12.30 4.97 -12.18
C ILE A 213 12.58 5.18 -10.69
N GLY A 214 11.52 5.32 -9.88
CA GLY A 214 11.61 5.64 -8.46
C GLY A 214 11.89 4.46 -7.55
N TYR A 215 11.37 3.27 -7.90
CA TYR A 215 11.45 2.07 -7.05
C TYR A 215 12.11 0.93 -7.82
N ARG A 216 13.39 1.13 -8.15
CA ARG A 216 14.16 0.21 -8.98
C ARG A 216 14.47 -1.10 -8.25
N ALA A 217 14.85 -1.07 -6.98
CA ALA A 217 15.14 -2.29 -6.23
C ALA A 217 13.87 -3.16 -6.10
N LEU A 218 12.71 -2.52 -5.89
CA LEU A 218 11.42 -3.21 -5.88
C LEU A 218 11.09 -3.85 -7.24
N THR A 219 11.25 -3.10 -8.34
CA THR A 219 10.78 -3.54 -9.68
C THR A 219 11.78 -4.43 -10.43
N GLN A 220 13.08 -4.21 -10.24
CA GLN A 220 14.14 -4.87 -11.03
C GLN A 220 14.84 -5.99 -10.25
N ASP A 221 15.05 -5.80 -8.93
CA ASP A 221 15.91 -6.70 -8.15
C ASP A 221 15.11 -7.75 -7.36
N ASP A 222 13.86 -7.45 -6.95
CA ASP A 222 13.00 -8.40 -6.24
C ASP A 222 12.30 -9.42 -7.17
N THR A 223 13.09 -10.35 -7.71
CA THR A 223 12.55 -11.49 -8.49
C THR A 223 11.68 -12.44 -7.64
N GLY A 224 11.78 -12.35 -6.31
CA GLY A 224 10.97 -13.12 -5.37
C GLY A 224 9.51 -12.67 -5.40
N LEU A 225 9.25 -11.36 -5.45
CA LEU A 225 7.90 -10.80 -5.53
C LEU A 225 7.21 -11.22 -6.82
N LEU A 226 7.91 -11.14 -7.96
CA LEU A 226 7.40 -11.61 -9.24
C LEU A 226 7.04 -13.10 -9.20
N SER A 227 7.93 -13.92 -8.65
CA SER A 227 7.69 -15.37 -8.53
C SER A 227 6.51 -15.68 -7.60
N CYS A 228 6.35 -14.92 -6.52
CA CYS A 228 5.21 -15.01 -5.60
C CYS A 228 3.90 -14.68 -6.33
N ALA A 229 3.83 -13.56 -7.04
CA ALA A 229 2.64 -13.13 -7.76
C ALA A 229 2.18 -14.16 -8.81
N ILE A 230 3.11 -14.75 -9.57
CA ILE A 230 2.81 -15.79 -10.57
C ILE A 230 2.26 -17.06 -9.89
N LYS A 231 2.92 -17.53 -8.83
CA LYS A 231 2.50 -18.73 -8.10
C LYS A 231 1.13 -18.54 -7.45
N LEU A 232 0.89 -17.38 -6.85
CA LEU A 232 -0.39 -17.08 -6.23
C LEU A 232 -1.50 -16.98 -7.29
N LEU A 233 -1.23 -16.32 -8.42
CA LEU A 233 -2.18 -16.28 -9.55
C LEU A 233 -2.50 -17.69 -10.05
N GLN A 234 -1.49 -18.56 -10.13
CA GLN A 234 -1.66 -19.97 -10.49
C GLN A 234 -2.57 -20.68 -9.49
N SER A 235 -2.25 -20.65 -8.19
CA SER A 235 -3.03 -21.32 -7.15
C SER A 235 -4.47 -20.81 -7.06
N ILE A 236 -4.69 -19.49 -7.12
CA ILE A 236 -6.03 -18.90 -7.15
C ILE A 236 -6.80 -19.33 -8.41
N SER A 237 -6.12 -19.45 -9.55
CA SER A 237 -6.74 -19.91 -10.80
C SER A 237 -7.11 -21.39 -10.76
N GLU A 238 -6.28 -22.23 -10.14
CA GLU A 238 -6.54 -23.65 -9.93
C GLU A 238 -7.76 -23.87 -9.02
N VAL A 239 -7.81 -23.17 -7.87
CA VAL A 239 -8.97 -23.21 -6.97
C VAL A 239 -10.23 -22.68 -7.66
N GLY A 240 -10.10 -21.65 -8.50
CA GLY A 240 -11.20 -21.08 -9.28
C GLY A 240 -11.72 -21.95 -10.44
N GLN A 241 -11.15 -23.13 -10.68
CA GLN A 241 -11.73 -24.09 -11.64
C GLN A 241 -13.00 -24.76 -11.11
N ASP A 242 -13.15 -24.86 -9.79
CA ASP A 242 -14.39 -25.26 -9.16
C ASP A 242 -15.42 -24.14 -9.29
N ALA A 243 -16.56 -24.42 -9.95
CA ALA A 243 -17.62 -23.45 -10.16
C ALA A 243 -18.28 -22.93 -8.86
N THR A 244 -18.09 -23.63 -7.74
CA THR A 244 -18.56 -23.22 -6.41
C THR A 244 -17.56 -22.33 -5.67
N SER A 245 -16.32 -22.24 -6.16
CA SER A 245 -15.27 -21.42 -5.55
C SER A 245 -15.58 -19.93 -5.63
N ILE A 246 -15.16 -19.20 -4.58
CA ILE A 246 -15.16 -17.74 -4.57
C ILE A 246 -14.25 -17.14 -5.66
N PHE A 247 -13.31 -17.90 -6.21
CA PHE A 247 -12.39 -17.48 -7.27
C PHE A 247 -12.87 -17.84 -8.69
N ALA A 248 -14.02 -18.52 -8.80
CA ALA A 248 -14.60 -18.86 -10.09
C ALA A 248 -14.97 -17.58 -10.87
N PRO A 249 -14.74 -17.54 -12.19
CA PRO A 249 -14.98 -16.34 -12.98
C PRO A 249 -16.49 -16.06 -13.16
N VAL A 250 -16.90 -14.80 -13.07
CA VAL A 250 -18.31 -14.37 -13.20
C VAL A 250 -18.55 -13.72 -14.56
N ASN A 251 -18.95 -14.53 -15.54
CA ASN A 251 -18.99 -14.09 -16.96
C ASN A 251 -20.39 -13.70 -17.44
N LYS A 252 -21.44 -13.98 -16.67
CA LYS A 252 -22.82 -13.69 -17.03
C LYS A 252 -23.23 -12.33 -16.48
N ALA A 253 -23.72 -11.44 -17.35
CA ALA A 253 -24.10 -10.07 -16.99
C ALA A 253 -25.01 -9.99 -15.75
N LYS A 254 -26.04 -10.85 -15.66
CA LYS A 254 -26.96 -10.91 -14.51
C LYS A 254 -26.30 -11.26 -13.17
N ASP A 255 -25.18 -11.97 -13.22
CA ASP A 255 -24.45 -12.43 -12.04
C ASP A 255 -23.35 -11.43 -11.66
N MET A 256 -22.89 -10.59 -12.61
CA MET A 256 -21.94 -9.50 -12.36
C MET A 256 -22.52 -8.44 -11.42
N GLU A 257 -23.81 -8.10 -11.56
CA GLU A 257 -24.49 -7.15 -10.66
C GLU A 257 -24.59 -7.64 -9.21
N ARG A 258 -24.38 -8.94 -8.97
CA ARG A 258 -24.43 -9.56 -7.65
C ARG A 258 -23.05 -9.77 -7.03
N VAL A 259 -21.99 -9.36 -7.72
CA VAL A 259 -20.63 -9.45 -7.19
C VAL A 259 -20.50 -8.43 -6.06
N ASP A 260 -20.17 -8.93 -4.88
CA ASP A 260 -19.80 -8.09 -3.75
C ASP A 260 -18.41 -7.48 -3.99
N THR A 261 -18.37 -6.16 -4.19
CA THR A 261 -17.13 -5.40 -4.42
C THR A 261 -16.35 -5.14 -3.13
N GLN A 262 -16.95 -5.38 -1.97
CA GLN A 262 -16.30 -5.26 -0.65
C GLN A 262 -15.74 -6.60 -0.18
N HIS A 263 -15.99 -7.70 -0.89
CA HIS A 263 -15.45 -9.00 -0.53
C HIS A 263 -13.94 -9.05 -0.84
N PRO A 264 -13.09 -9.64 0.02
CA PRO A 264 -11.65 -9.71 -0.18
C PRO A 264 -11.22 -10.50 -1.44
N SER A 265 -12.10 -11.30 -2.03
CA SER A 265 -11.81 -11.98 -3.32
C SER A 265 -11.92 -11.07 -4.54
N TYR A 266 -12.45 -9.85 -4.38
CA TYR A 266 -12.68 -8.93 -5.48
C TYR A 266 -11.35 -8.36 -5.99
N GLY A 267 -11.08 -8.52 -7.29
CA GLY A 267 -9.94 -7.92 -7.96
C GLY A 267 -8.58 -8.62 -7.75
N ILE A 268 -8.49 -9.73 -7.00
CA ILE A 268 -7.18 -10.36 -6.71
C ILE A 268 -6.44 -10.75 -7.99
N LYS A 269 -7.09 -11.45 -8.92
CA LYS A 269 -6.44 -11.90 -10.17
C LYS A 269 -6.02 -10.70 -11.01
N ARG A 270 -6.87 -9.66 -11.08
CA ARG A 270 -6.56 -8.39 -11.75
C ARG A 270 -5.29 -7.78 -11.19
N ASP A 271 -5.19 -7.63 -9.87
CA ASP A 271 -4.06 -6.95 -9.25
C ASP A 271 -2.77 -7.76 -9.30
N LEU A 272 -2.85 -9.08 -9.21
CA LEU A 272 -1.68 -9.94 -9.45
C LEU A 272 -1.15 -9.81 -10.89
N ILE A 273 -2.05 -9.77 -11.88
CA ILE A 273 -1.66 -9.58 -13.29
C ILE A 273 -1.10 -8.17 -13.51
N ARG A 274 -1.69 -7.14 -12.88
CA ARG A 274 -1.17 -5.77 -12.89
C ARG A 274 0.25 -5.71 -12.33
N LEU A 275 0.49 -6.31 -11.16
CA LEU A 275 1.82 -6.39 -10.54
C LEU A 275 2.83 -7.08 -11.47
N ILE A 276 2.47 -8.24 -12.04
CA ILE A 276 3.33 -8.96 -12.99
C ILE A 276 3.63 -8.08 -14.22
N GLY A 277 2.59 -7.49 -14.81
CA GLY A 277 2.69 -6.65 -16.01
C GLY A 277 3.59 -5.43 -15.80
N ASN A 278 3.54 -4.82 -14.62
CA ASN A 278 4.45 -3.76 -14.22
C ASN A 278 5.89 -4.32 -14.14
N MET A 279 6.13 -5.34 -13.31
CA MET A 279 7.49 -5.83 -13.05
C MET A 279 8.25 -6.36 -14.28
N VAL A 280 7.55 -6.75 -15.35
CA VAL A 280 8.18 -7.16 -16.62
C VAL A 280 8.45 -6.03 -17.60
N TYR A 281 7.90 -4.83 -17.35
CA TYR A 281 8.04 -3.69 -18.24
C TYR A 281 9.52 -3.34 -18.40
N ARG A 282 10.01 -3.43 -19.64
CA ARG A 282 11.41 -3.17 -20.03
C ARG A 282 12.46 -3.91 -19.18
N ASN A 283 12.09 -5.04 -18.59
CA ASN A 283 13.01 -5.89 -17.83
C ASN A 283 13.06 -7.29 -18.44
N LYS A 284 14.05 -7.52 -19.31
CA LYS A 284 14.23 -8.81 -20.00
C LYS A 284 14.37 -10.00 -19.05
N ALA A 285 15.07 -9.82 -17.92
CA ALA A 285 15.26 -10.91 -16.95
C ALA A 285 13.92 -11.32 -16.33
N ASN A 286 13.07 -10.36 -15.96
CA ASN A 286 11.73 -10.64 -15.45
C ASN A 286 10.81 -11.21 -16.54
N GLN A 287 10.89 -10.71 -17.77
CA GLN A 287 10.13 -11.28 -18.90
C GLN A 287 10.48 -12.76 -19.15
N ASP A 288 11.76 -13.09 -19.13
CA ASP A 288 12.24 -14.47 -19.29
C ASP A 288 11.82 -15.33 -18.10
N LYS A 289 11.87 -14.77 -16.88
CA LYS A 289 11.42 -15.46 -15.66
C LYS A 289 9.95 -15.84 -15.70
N VAL A 290 9.07 -14.93 -16.17
CA VAL A 290 7.64 -15.24 -16.35
C VAL A 290 7.44 -16.40 -17.33
N ARG A 291 8.20 -16.43 -18.44
CA ARG A 291 8.14 -17.55 -19.40
C ARG A 291 8.57 -18.86 -18.73
N GLU A 292 9.69 -18.86 -18.02
CA GLU A 292 10.23 -20.05 -17.32
C GLU A 292 9.27 -20.61 -16.27
N LEU A 293 8.48 -19.75 -15.63
CA LEU A 293 7.45 -20.13 -14.65
C LEU A 293 6.10 -20.47 -15.29
N ASN A 294 6.02 -20.64 -16.61
CA ASN A 294 4.76 -20.86 -17.35
C ASN A 294 3.69 -19.77 -17.11
N GLY A 295 4.13 -18.55 -16.80
CA GLY A 295 3.23 -17.42 -16.55
C GLY A 295 2.56 -16.87 -17.81
N ILE A 296 3.15 -17.07 -19.00
CA ILE A 296 2.56 -16.61 -20.28
C ILE A 296 1.19 -17.28 -20.55
N PRO A 297 1.07 -18.62 -20.61
CA PRO A 297 -0.23 -19.28 -20.72
C PRO A 297 -1.19 -18.93 -19.58
N LEU A 298 -0.67 -18.82 -18.35
CA LEU A 298 -1.47 -18.48 -17.18
C LEU A 298 -2.19 -17.14 -17.35
N ILE A 299 -1.46 -16.09 -17.80
CA ILE A 299 -2.02 -14.76 -18.04
C ILE A 299 -2.95 -14.75 -19.26
N LEU A 300 -2.61 -15.46 -20.34
CA LEU A 300 -3.48 -15.57 -21.52
C LEU A 300 -4.84 -16.20 -21.19
N ASN A 301 -4.90 -17.12 -20.23
CA ASN A 301 -6.17 -17.70 -19.78
C ASN A 301 -7.06 -16.70 -19.02
N GLN A 302 -6.54 -15.52 -18.65
CA GLN A 302 -7.25 -14.45 -17.95
C GLN A 302 -7.71 -13.32 -18.89
N THR A 303 -7.85 -13.57 -20.19
CA THR A 303 -8.32 -12.57 -21.16
C THR A 303 -9.84 -12.51 -21.28
N ASN A 304 -10.58 -13.43 -20.65
CA ASN A 304 -12.03 -13.42 -20.62
C ASN A 304 -12.55 -12.40 -19.60
N ILE A 305 -13.73 -11.84 -19.85
CA ILE A 305 -14.41 -10.94 -18.91
C ILE A 305 -14.74 -11.72 -17.64
N ASP A 306 -14.40 -11.15 -16.48
CA ASP A 306 -14.74 -11.68 -15.16
C ASP A 306 -15.27 -10.54 -14.28
N GLY A 307 -16.53 -10.63 -13.86
CA GLY A 307 -17.18 -9.64 -12.99
C GLY A 307 -16.53 -9.49 -11.62
N ARG A 308 -15.83 -10.52 -11.13
CA ARG A 308 -15.08 -10.46 -9.87
C ARG A 308 -13.71 -9.81 -10.03
N ASN A 309 -13.21 -9.73 -11.25
CA ASN A 309 -11.91 -9.14 -11.57
C ASN A 309 -12.10 -8.09 -12.68
N PRO A 310 -12.62 -6.90 -12.35
CA PRO A 310 -12.89 -5.87 -13.36
C PRO A 310 -11.59 -5.49 -14.10
N PHE A 311 -11.69 -5.21 -15.39
CA PHE A 311 -10.54 -4.89 -16.26
C PHE A 311 -9.45 -5.98 -16.38
N ILE A 312 -9.71 -7.22 -15.94
CA ILE A 312 -8.72 -8.30 -16.04
C ILE A 312 -8.24 -8.50 -17.49
N THR A 313 -9.13 -8.38 -18.48
CA THR A 313 -8.76 -8.47 -19.90
C THR A 313 -7.72 -7.42 -20.30
N GLN A 314 -7.89 -6.16 -19.88
CA GLN A 314 -6.99 -5.05 -20.20
C GLN A 314 -5.62 -5.25 -19.56
N TRP A 315 -5.60 -5.62 -18.28
CA TRP A 315 -4.35 -5.91 -17.57
C TRP A 315 -3.63 -7.13 -18.13
N SER A 316 -4.36 -8.19 -18.52
CA SER A 316 -3.79 -9.37 -19.19
C SER A 316 -3.16 -9.00 -20.53
N ILE A 317 -3.84 -8.19 -21.35
CA ILE A 317 -3.30 -7.73 -22.65
C ILE A 317 -2.05 -6.87 -22.43
N LEU A 318 -2.07 -5.94 -21.48
CA LEU A 318 -0.91 -5.09 -21.17
C LEU A 318 0.28 -5.92 -20.66
N ALA A 319 0.05 -6.88 -19.77
CA ALA A 319 1.10 -7.76 -19.27
C ALA A 319 1.72 -8.59 -20.40
N ILE A 320 0.90 -9.15 -21.31
CA ILE A 320 1.39 -9.89 -22.48
C ILE A 320 2.17 -8.98 -23.45
N HIS A 321 1.72 -7.74 -23.65
CA HIS A 321 2.47 -6.75 -24.42
C HIS A 321 3.85 -6.53 -23.82
N ASN A 322 3.92 -6.21 -22.51
CA ASN A 322 5.17 -5.95 -21.81
C ASN A 322 6.09 -7.19 -21.77
N LEU A 323 5.52 -8.39 -21.73
CA LEU A 323 6.27 -9.65 -21.86
C LEU A 323 6.93 -9.83 -23.22
N CYS A 324 6.34 -9.27 -24.28
CA CYS A 324 6.81 -9.41 -25.65
C CYS A 324 7.70 -8.23 -26.11
N GLU A 325 7.66 -7.09 -25.43
CA GLU A 325 8.48 -5.90 -25.72
C GLU A 325 9.97 -6.27 -25.72
N ASP A 326 10.62 -6.11 -26.87
CA ASP A 326 12.02 -6.48 -27.11
C ASP A 326 12.41 -7.92 -26.70
N ASN A 327 11.45 -8.84 -26.71
CA ASN A 327 11.65 -10.24 -26.35
C ASN A 327 11.10 -11.23 -27.38
N GLU A 328 11.92 -11.55 -28.39
CA GLU A 328 11.53 -12.45 -29.47
C GLU A 328 11.18 -13.87 -29.00
N THR A 329 11.90 -14.38 -28.00
CA THR A 329 11.62 -15.70 -27.42
C THR A 329 10.23 -15.76 -26.79
N ASN A 330 9.80 -14.69 -26.12
CA ASN A 330 8.44 -14.58 -25.60
C ASN A 330 7.39 -14.44 -26.70
N LYS A 331 7.67 -13.67 -27.77
CA LYS A 331 6.76 -13.58 -28.94
C LYS A 331 6.53 -14.95 -29.58
N VAL A 332 7.60 -15.73 -29.76
CA VAL A 332 7.52 -17.11 -30.29
C VAL A 332 6.72 -18.00 -29.33
N ALA A 333 6.92 -17.88 -28.02
CA ALA A 333 6.16 -18.64 -27.03
C ALA A 333 4.66 -18.33 -27.11
N VAL A 334 4.29 -17.05 -27.18
CA VAL A 334 2.88 -16.62 -27.34
C VAL A 334 2.30 -17.14 -28.66
N ALA A 335 3.01 -17.01 -29.78
CA ALA A 335 2.56 -17.47 -31.10
C ALA A 335 2.37 -18.99 -31.19
N SER A 336 3.05 -19.75 -30.32
CA SER A 336 2.95 -21.22 -30.27
C SER A 336 1.74 -21.72 -29.48
N ILE A 337 1.10 -20.85 -28.67
CA ILE A 337 -0.06 -21.22 -27.86
C ILE A 337 -1.31 -21.23 -28.76
N ARG A 338 -2.04 -22.34 -28.71
CA ARG A 338 -3.32 -22.48 -29.42
C ARG A 338 -4.47 -22.29 -28.45
N PRO A 339 -5.60 -21.70 -28.88
CA PRO A 339 -6.82 -21.70 -28.07
C PRO A 339 -7.23 -23.14 -27.77
N GLU A 340 -7.44 -23.48 -26.50
CA GLU A 340 -8.13 -24.70 -26.16
C GLU A 340 -9.58 -24.57 -26.62
N ALA A 341 -10.05 -25.54 -27.42
CA ALA A 341 -11.45 -25.57 -27.83
C ALA A 341 -12.31 -25.74 -26.58
N GLN A 342 -13.08 -24.71 -26.21
CA GLN A 342 -14.13 -24.86 -25.20
C GLN A 342 -15.02 -26.02 -25.65
N SER A 343 -15.04 -27.10 -24.86
CA SER A 343 -15.94 -28.23 -25.07
C SER A 343 -17.36 -27.68 -24.99
N VAL A 344 -17.95 -27.42 -26.17
CA VAL A 344 -19.37 -27.17 -26.32
C VAL A 344 -20.05 -28.43 -25.80
N ASN A 345 -20.52 -28.37 -24.55
CA ASN A 345 -21.43 -29.37 -24.01
C ASN A 345 -22.64 -29.39 -24.94
N LYS A 346 -22.65 -30.35 -25.86
CA LYS A 346 -23.82 -30.71 -26.64
C LYS A 346 -24.87 -31.16 -25.63
N VAL A 347 -25.83 -30.29 -25.37
CA VAL A 347 -27.09 -30.66 -24.74
C VAL A 347 -27.77 -31.63 -25.72
N THR A 348 -27.73 -32.92 -25.40
CA THR A 348 -28.62 -33.94 -25.97
C THR A 348 -29.85 -34.08 -25.11
#